data_AF-A0A7X9HE62-F1
#
_entry.id   AF-A0A7X9HE62-F1
#
_cell.length_a   1.000
_cell.length_b   1.000
_cell.length_c   1.000
_cell.angle_alpha   90.00
_cell.angle_beta   90.00
_cell.angle_gamma   90.00
#
_symmetry.space_group_name_H-M   'P 1'
#
loop_
_entity.id
_entity.type
_entity.pdbx_description
1 polymer ?
#
loop_
_entity_poly.entity_id
_entity_poly.type
_entity_poly.pdbx_seq_one_letter_code
_entity_poly.pdbx_strand_id
1 'polypeptide(L)'
;MNSFEKIKQDLLANPRVWLVTGVAGFIGSGLLEQLLRLNQRVVGLDNFSTGYHCNIDSVLNSVSTEQAKRFDFVKGDIRDLPTCSFCCKDVDIILHQAALGS
;
A
#
# COMPACT_ATOMS: atom_id res chain seq x y z
N MET A 1 -14.54 10.19 20.53
CA MET A 1 -13.73 9.77 19.36
C MET A 1 -12.44 9.14 19.86
N ASN A 2 -12.16 7.89 19.51
CA ASN A 2 -10.96 7.16 19.97
C ASN A 2 -9.72 7.64 19.18
N SER A 3 -8.54 7.15 19.57
CA SER A 3 -7.26 7.54 18.94
C SER A 3 -7.21 7.20 17.44
N PHE A 4 -7.81 6.10 17.03
CA PHE A 4 -7.82 5.66 15.63
C PHE A 4 -8.61 6.60 14.74
N GLU A 5 -9.80 7.02 15.17
CA GLU A 5 -10.63 7.96 14.40
C GLU A 5 -10.01 9.36 14.33
N LYS A 6 -9.28 9.80 15.36
CA LYS A 6 -8.48 11.04 15.29
C LYS A 6 -7.39 10.98 14.23
N ILE A 7 -6.66 9.87 14.15
CA ILE A 7 -5.60 9.67 13.15
C ILE A 7 -6.20 9.63 11.74
N LYS A 8 -7.34 8.97 11.53
CA LYS A 8 -8.00 8.98 10.21
C LYS A 8 -8.35 10.40 9.73
N GLN A 9 -8.88 11.23 10.63
CA GLN A 9 -9.19 12.62 10.29
C GLN A 9 -7.94 13.42 9.95
N ASP A 10 -6.85 13.22 10.70
CA ASP A 10 -5.56 13.84 10.39
C ASP A 10 -5.03 13.39 9.02
N LEU A 11 -5.06 12.09 8.71
CA LEU A 11 -4.61 11.56 7.41
C LEU A 11 -5.44 12.11 6.24
N LEU A 12 -6.74 12.30 6.42
CA LEU A 12 -7.61 12.93 5.42
C LEU A 12 -7.24 14.41 5.19
N ALA A 13 -6.88 15.13 6.25
CA ALA A 13 -6.48 16.53 6.18
C ALA A 13 -5.04 16.71 5.67
N ASN A 14 -4.15 15.78 6.04
CA ASN A 14 -2.71 15.82 5.82
C ASN A 14 -2.23 14.48 5.21
N PRO A 15 -2.45 14.25 3.91
CA PRO A 15 -2.04 13.00 3.26
C PRO A 15 -0.53 12.75 3.32
N ARG A 16 -0.15 11.48 3.46
CA ARG A 16 1.23 10.97 3.51
C ARG A 16 1.52 10.02 2.35
N VAL A 17 2.81 9.74 2.15
CA VAL A 17 3.31 8.72 1.22
C VAL A 17 3.63 7.44 1.99
N TRP A 18 3.02 6.33 1.58
CA TRP A 18 3.13 5.03 2.24
C TRP A 18 3.79 4.01 1.33
N LEU A 19 4.66 3.17 1.87
CA LEU A 19 5.10 1.95 1.21
C LEU A 19 4.40 0.75 1.85
N VAL A 20 3.71 -0.05 1.03
CA VAL A 20 3.16 -1.34 1.44
C VAL A 20 3.89 -2.44 0.66
N THR A 21 4.70 -3.24 1.34
CA THR A 21 5.29 -4.44 0.72
C THR A 21 4.35 -5.63 0.93
N GLY A 22 4.26 -6.55 -0.02
CA GLY A 22 3.30 -7.65 0.05
C GLY A 22 1.88 -7.15 -0.28
N VAL A 23 1.79 -6.06 -1.06
CA VAL A 23 0.54 -5.35 -1.33
C VAL A 23 -0.49 -6.19 -2.09
N ALA A 24 -0.05 -7.22 -2.83
CA ALA A 24 -0.94 -8.13 -3.54
C ALA A 24 -1.41 -9.30 -2.66
N GLY A 25 -0.90 -9.41 -1.42
CA GLY A 25 -1.34 -10.39 -0.42
C GLY A 25 -2.61 -9.97 0.32
N PHE A 26 -3.11 -10.84 1.20
CA PHE A 26 -4.38 -10.63 1.93
C PHE A 26 -4.37 -9.38 2.82
N ILE A 27 -3.36 -9.24 3.71
CA ILE A 27 -3.26 -8.08 4.60
C ILE A 27 -2.87 -6.84 3.81
N GLY A 28 -1.91 -6.97 2.88
CA GLY A 28 -1.40 -5.86 2.09
C GLY A 28 -2.47 -5.18 1.23
N SER A 29 -3.36 -5.96 0.60
CA SER A 29 -4.44 -5.39 -0.21
C SER A 29 -5.51 -4.70 0.63
N GLY A 30 -5.82 -5.24 1.82
CA GLY A 30 -6.69 -4.58 2.78
C GLY A 30 -6.12 -3.24 3.29
N LEU A 31 -4.81 -3.18 3.54
CA LEU A 31 -4.12 -1.93 3.88
C LEU A 31 -4.16 -0.94 2.72
N LEU A 32 -3.88 -1.39 1.48
CA LEU A 32 -3.98 -0.56 0.28
C LEU A 32 -5.38 0.06 0.17
N GLU A 33 -6.44 -0.73 0.31
CA GLU A 33 -7.82 -0.25 0.21
C GLU A 33 -8.10 0.86 1.22
N GLN A 34 -7.75 0.66 2.48
CA GLN A 34 -8.00 1.66 3.53
C GLN A 34 -7.19 2.94 3.30
N LEU A 35 -5.91 2.83 2.91
CA LEU A 35 -5.06 3.99 2.64
C LEU A 35 -5.57 4.81 1.45
N LEU A 36 -5.99 4.15 0.36
CA LEU A 36 -6.57 4.85 -0.80
C LEU A 36 -7.89 5.53 -0.44
N ARG A 37 -8.76 4.90 0.37
CA ARG A 37 -10.00 5.52 0.87
C ARG A 37 -9.74 6.74 1.76
N LEU A 38 -8.60 6.77 2.42
CA LEU A 38 -8.12 7.92 3.20
C LEU A 38 -7.33 8.92 2.34
N ASN A 39 -7.37 8.82 1.01
CA ASN A 39 -6.72 9.73 0.04
C ASN A 39 -5.18 9.76 0.13
N GLN A 40 -4.57 8.73 0.71
CA GLN A 40 -3.12 8.62 0.83
C GLN A 40 -2.47 8.30 -0.52
N ARG A 41 -1.18 8.61 -0.67
CA ARG A 41 -0.36 8.08 -1.77
C ARG A 41 0.28 6.78 -1.33
N VAL A 42 0.17 5.74 -2.15
CA VAL A 42 0.66 4.40 -1.80
C VAL A 42 1.58 3.88 -2.90
N VAL A 43 2.81 3.54 -2.51
CA VAL A 43 3.72 2.73 -3.30
C VAL A 43 3.56 1.28 -2.85
N GLY A 44 3.22 0.39 -3.78
CA GLY A 44 3.05 -1.03 -3.52
C GLY A 44 4.21 -1.85 -4.08
N LEU A 45 4.81 -2.72 -3.27
CA LEU A 45 5.87 -3.64 -3.73
C LEU A 45 5.40 -5.09 -3.55
N ASP A 46 5.40 -5.88 -4.63
CA ASP A 46 5.08 -7.32 -4.59
C ASP A 46 5.73 -8.08 -5.74
N ASN A 47 6.07 -9.36 -5.52
CA ASN A 47 6.62 -10.26 -6.55
C ASN A 47 5.61 -11.31 -7.04
N PHE A 48 4.40 -11.34 -6.49
CA PHE A 48 3.34 -12.33 -6.73
C PHE A 48 3.72 -13.77 -6.38
N SER A 49 4.62 -13.99 -5.41
CA SER A 49 4.92 -15.36 -4.93
C SER A 49 3.69 -16.05 -4.33
N THR A 50 2.94 -15.30 -3.50
CA THR A 50 1.68 -15.75 -2.88
C THR A 50 0.54 -14.73 -3.03
N GLY A 51 0.86 -13.51 -3.50
CA GLY A 51 -0.10 -12.47 -3.82
C GLY A 51 -0.74 -12.67 -5.20
N TYR A 52 -1.89 -12.05 -5.42
CA TYR A 52 -2.66 -12.18 -6.66
C TYR A 52 -2.97 -10.81 -7.27
N HIS A 53 -2.84 -10.70 -8.60
CA HIS A 53 -3.25 -9.49 -9.33
C HIS A 53 -4.71 -9.10 -9.04
N CYS A 54 -5.60 -10.09 -8.93
CA CYS A 54 -7.01 -9.86 -8.65
C CYS A 54 -7.27 -9.12 -7.32
N ASN A 55 -6.36 -9.21 -6.35
CA ASN A 55 -6.48 -8.45 -5.10
C ASN A 55 -6.27 -6.96 -5.34
N ILE A 56 -5.29 -6.59 -6.17
CA ILE A 56 -5.06 -5.19 -6.55
C ILE A 56 -6.24 -4.69 -7.40
N ASP A 57 -6.66 -5.46 -8.40
CA ASP A 57 -7.76 -5.08 -9.28
C ASP A 57 -9.07 -4.87 -8.49
N SER A 58 -9.36 -5.76 -7.53
CA SER A 58 -10.50 -5.64 -6.64
C SER A 58 -10.49 -4.32 -5.87
N VAL A 59 -9.32 -3.92 -5.33
CA VAL A 59 -9.17 -2.67 -4.60
C VAL A 59 -9.33 -1.46 -5.52
N LEU A 60 -8.70 -1.47 -6.71
CA LEU A 60 -8.82 -0.37 -7.66
C LEU A 60 -10.25 -0.17 -8.15
N ASN A 61 -11.04 -1.24 -8.24
CA ASN A 61 -12.47 -1.20 -8.56
C ASN A 61 -13.35 -0.77 -7.37
N SER A 62 -12.85 -0.81 -6.13
CA SER A 62 -13.61 -0.45 -4.91
C SER A 62 -13.40 0.99 -4.44
N VAL A 63 -12.55 1.75 -5.12
CA VAL A 63 -12.22 3.15 -4.83
C VAL A 63 -12.52 4.06 -6.03
N SER A 64 -12.56 5.37 -5.81
CA SER A 64 -12.76 6.32 -6.92
C SER A 64 -11.53 6.38 -7.84
N THR A 65 -11.72 6.82 -9.09
CA THR A 65 -10.61 7.00 -10.05
C THR A 65 -9.51 7.92 -9.52
N GLU A 66 -9.85 8.97 -8.79
CA GLU A 66 -8.87 9.89 -8.19
C GLU A 66 -8.09 9.27 -7.03
N GLN A 67 -8.69 8.32 -6.31
CA GLN A 67 -7.97 7.53 -5.31
C GLN A 67 -7.08 6.49 -5.97
N ALA A 68 -7.58 5.78 -6.99
CA ALA A 68 -6.80 4.80 -7.74
C ALA A 68 -5.52 5.40 -8.36
N LYS A 69 -5.57 6.65 -8.87
CA LYS A 69 -4.39 7.39 -9.38
C LYS A 69 -3.29 7.66 -8.34
N ARG A 70 -3.57 7.48 -7.05
CA ARG A 70 -2.60 7.67 -5.96
C ARG A 70 -1.82 6.39 -5.63
N PHE A 71 -2.07 5.32 -6.38
CA PHE A 71 -1.37 4.06 -6.24
C PHE A 71 -0.31 3.88 -7.33
N ASP A 72 0.94 3.70 -6.91
CA ASP A 72 2.05 3.29 -7.77
C ASP A 72 2.42 1.84 -7.44
N PHE A 73 2.35 0.94 -8.41
CA PHE A 73 2.74 -0.45 -8.21
C PHE A 73 4.13 -0.74 -8.79
N VAL A 74 4.97 -1.37 -7.97
CA VAL A 74 6.29 -1.87 -8.33
C VAL A 74 6.27 -3.40 -8.23
N LYS A 75 6.36 -4.07 -9.37
CA LYS A 75 6.62 -5.52 -9.40
C LYS A 75 8.09 -5.75 -9.08
N GLY A 76 8.39 -6.36 -7.94
CA GLY A 76 9.77 -6.53 -7.48
C GLY A 76 9.87 -7.37 -6.22
N ASP A 77 11.08 -7.75 -5.85
CA ASP A 77 11.36 -8.66 -4.73
C ASP A 77 12.06 -7.92 -3.59
N ILE A 78 11.62 -8.15 -2.35
CA ILE A 78 12.23 -7.52 -1.16
C ILE A 78 13.67 -8.00 -0.89
N ARG A 79 14.09 -9.10 -1.51
CA ARG A 79 15.47 -9.59 -1.49
C ARG A 79 16.41 -8.75 -2.36
N ASP A 80 15.86 -7.91 -3.25
CA ASP A 80 16.64 -7.01 -4.09
C ASP A 80 16.78 -5.64 -3.41
N LEU A 81 17.96 -5.40 -2.81
CA LEU A 81 18.26 -4.15 -2.10
C LEU A 81 18.07 -2.89 -2.96
N PRO A 82 18.48 -2.85 -4.24
CA PRO A 82 18.19 -1.73 -5.12
C PRO A 82 16.68 -1.43 -5.26
N THR A 83 15.85 -2.45 -5.46
CA THR A 83 14.38 -2.31 -5.51
C THR A 83 13.83 -1.76 -4.19
N CYS A 84 14.30 -2.28 -3.05
CA CYS A 84 13.92 -1.77 -1.73
C CYS A 84 14.30 -0.29 -1.58
N SER A 85 15.53 0.08 -1.95
CA SER A 85 16.00 1.47 -1.88
C SER A 85 15.19 2.39 -2.78
N PHE A 86 14.80 1.93 -3.97
CA PHE A 86 13.94 2.68 -4.88
C PHE A 86 12.54 2.91 -4.28
N CYS A 87 11.91 1.85 -3.74
CA CYS A 87 10.57 1.92 -3.19
C CYS A 87 10.48 2.74 -1.89
N CYS A 88 11.55 2.79 -1.09
CA CYS A 88 11.61 3.56 0.15
C CYS A 88 11.87 5.05 -0.07
N LYS A 89 12.19 5.48 -1.29
CA LYS A 89 12.52 6.87 -1.58
C LYS A 89 11.30 7.77 -1.36
N ASP A 90 11.47 8.85 -0.60
CA ASP A 90 10.45 9.87 -0.32
C ASP A 90 9.16 9.32 0.32
N VAL A 91 9.26 8.18 1.02
CA VAL A 91 8.17 7.56 1.78
C VAL A 91 8.18 8.08 3.23
N ASP A 92 7.01 8.46 3.74
CA ASP A 92 6.84 8.87 5.14
C ASP A 92 6.74 7.66 6.08
N ILE A 93 5.99 6.62 5.66
CA ILE A 93 5.62 5.47 6.51
C ILE A 93 5.70 4.15 5.73
N ILE A 94 6.30 3.12 6.33
CA ILE A 94 6.45 1.80 5.74
C ILE A 94 5.60 0.78 6.51
N LEU A 95 4.75 0.03 5.79
CA LEU A 95 4.00 -1.11 6.28
C LEU A 95 4.51 -2.39 5.60
N HIS A 96 5.42 -3.10 6.27
CA HIS A 96 6.12 -4.24 5.69
C HIS A 96 5.37 -5.57 5.92
N GLN A 97 4.60 -6.04 4.92
CA GLN A 97 3.86 -7.31 4.98
C GLN A 97 4.38 -8.41 4.04
N ALA A 98 5.42 -8.13 3.24
CA ALA A 98 5.98 -9.11 2.32
C ALA A 98 6.74 -10.19 3.10
N ALA A 99 6.21 -11.41 3.12
CA ALA A 99 6.84 -12.58 3.71
C ALA A 99 6.26 -13.85 3.07
N LEU A 100 6.94 -14.98 3.27
CA LEU A 100 6.36 -16.30 3.04
C LEU A 100 5.83 -16.82 4.38
N GLY A 101 4.51 -16.92 4.51
CA GLY A 101 3.87 -17.50 5.69
C GLY A 101 4.20 -18.98 5.84
N SER A 102 4.25 -19.45 7.09
CA SER A 102 4.41 -20.87 7.45
C SER A 102 3.07 -21.56 7.62
#